data_AF-A0AA96LT42-F1
#
_entry.id   AF-A0AA96LT42-F1
#
_cell.length_a   1.000
_cell.length_b   1.000
_cell.length_c   1.000
_cell.angle_alpha   90.00
_cell.angle_beta   90.00
_cell.angle_gamma   90.00
#
_symmetry.space_group_name_H-M   'P 1'
#
loop_
_entity.id
_entity.type
_entity.pdbx_description
1 polymer ?
#
loop_
_entity_poly.entity_id
_entity_poly.type
_entity_poly.pdbx_seq_one_letter_code
_entity_poly.pdbx_strand_id
1 'polypeptide(L)'
;MSSIGRFSMVKVVVAICILFSMLIIPAKHSYASSYSYRTYPEGNVGILRPEIGAVLNFGELKPNTYQFFLNGQEQKVTYDTANSKYNYLPSTDLKPGEYKAQLTFSFSGYEPIYLNWTFTILPNATQLSTDITAEQQEGLKAINDYRAKLGLPAVKLNSVLNTAAQKHAEYLYQNNIDPIHTSVSLHDENASLPGFIGQTLKERSQYVSYRHGIAEDVAYVHATTAEAIDSLFDAPYHRTPFMLTGLFEVGIYTKGDYHVVEFGIDGIDLGKSPDLDVSPRNNDFYVPTQFDGHEVPDPIRNYPKAEYPVGYPIMAVVNDFEVTKVSNIVAELRDSNGNKIPIWINSSENDDHLDNEVMLIPQKPLQLDTTYKAWVSLKATMKDGKTKPFTKEWSFRTEPKEGLGLLTLHSDSTAYSAEMSIRGLNRTHTVSFGLNADRYYLDSFPFSMKKKPYITDGTSYLYIRDLAAAIGATVEWDDSNKAAIYKKKDMTVIFYTNRNAYAINGKEYPSDAAAKLIDETTMIPVRLLSETLGAKVDYVEISRTVLIHF
;
A
#
# COMPACT_ATOMS: atom_id res chain seq x y z
N MET A 1 -102.62 -12.77 -22.82
CA MET A 1 -103.97 -12.30 -22.49
C MET A 1 -103.90 -11.54 -21.18
N SER A 2 -104.33 -10.27 -21.22
CA SER A 2 -104.95 -9.46 -20.15
C SER A 2 -104.44 -9.56 -18.70
N SER A 3 -104.29 -8.50 -17.91
CA SER A 3 -104.46 -7.06 -18.07
C SER A 3 -104.42 -6.44 -16.66
N ILE A 4 -104.18 -5.11 -16.59
CA ILE A 4 -104.58 -4.20 -15.48
C ILE A 4 -103.71 -4.35 -14.21
N GLY A 5 -102.98 -3.37 -13.68
CA GLY A 5 -103.04 -1.92 -13.84
C GLY A 5 -103.57 -1.27 -12.55
N ARG A 6 -102.69 -0.66 -11.73
CA ARG A 6 -102.82 0.72 -11.22
C ARG A 6 -101.74 1.08 -10.18
N PHE A 7 -101.24 2.30 -10.35
CA PHE A 7 -100.33 3.08 -9.51
C PHE A 7 -100.90 3.41 -8.12
N SER A 8 -100.03 3.47 -7.10
CA SER A 8 -99.78 4.70 -6.31
C SER A 8 -98.66 4.49 -5.27
N MET A 9 -97.56 5.23 -5.44
CA MET A 9 -96.79 5.97 -4.44
C MET A 9 -96.52 5.33 -3.05
N VAL A 10 -95.23 5.13 -2.71
CA VAL A 10 -94.51 5.83 -1.61
C VAL A 10 -93.22 5.06 -1.25
N LYS A 11 -92.11 5.79 -1.30
CA LYS A 11 -90.75 5.41 -0.91
C LYS A 11 -90.66 5.20 0.61
N VAL A 12 -90.56 3.98 1.14
CA VAL A 12 -89.94 3.72 2.46
C VAL A 12 -89.49 2.24 2.59
N VAL A 13 -88.31 1.84 2.10
CA VAL A 13 -87.54 0.69 2.68
C VAL A 13 -86.02 0.80 2.42
N VAL A 14 -85.40 1.99 2.44
CA VAL A 14 -83.92 2.09 2.36
C VAL A 14 -83.38 3.12 3.36
N ALA A 15 -83.83 3.02 4.61
CA ALA A 15 -83.40 3.91 5.69
C ALA A 15 -82.79 3.18 6.90
N ILE A 16 -82.47 1.88 6.82
CA ILE A 16 -81.88 1.13 7.96
C ILE A 16 -80.55 0.42 7.63
N CYS A 17 -80.09 0.39 6.36
CA CYS A 17 -78.79 -0.22 6.01
C CYS A 17 -77.70 0.78 5.55
N ILE A 18 -77.88 2.09 5.76
CA ILE A 18 -76.87 3.13 5.45
C ILE A 18 -76.43 3.87 6.73
N LEU A 19 -76.62 3.26 7.90
CA LEU A 19 -76.15 3.82 9.19
C LEU A 19 -75.12 2.95 9.93
N PHE A 20 -74.58 1.93 9.25
CA PHE A 20 -73.47 1.11 9.75
C PHE A 20 -72.24 1.03 8.81
N SER A 21 -72.18 1.88 7.78
CA SER A 21 -71.02 1.96 6.87
C SER A 21 -70.21 3.27 7.01
N MET A 22 -70.45 4.06 8.08
CA MET A 22 -69.64 5.25 8.40
C MET A 22 -68.99 5.15 9.79
N LEU A 23 -68.50 3.97 10.15
CA LEU A 23 -67.30 3.88 10.97
C LEU A 23 -66.13 3.72 10.00
N ILE A 24 -65.74 4.81 9.33
CA ILE A 24 -64.36 4.93 8.87
C ILE A 24 -63.55 5.05 10.16
N ILE A 25 -63.17 3.91 10.73
CA ILE A 25 -62.03 3.90 11.65
C ILE A 25 -60.90 4.44 10.77
N PRO A 26 -60.30 5.61 11.07
CA PRO A 26 -59.13 6.02 10.33
C PRO A 26 -58.16 4.86 10.43
N ALA A 27 -57.75 4.29 9.28
CA ALA A 27 -56.69 3.30 9.28
C ALA A 27 -55.57 3.93 10.11
N LYS A 28 -55.24 3.32 11.26
CA LYS A 28 -54.15 3.82 12.10
C LYS A 28 -52.98 4.04 11.16
N HIS A 29 -52.40 5.24 11.16
CA HIS A 29 -51.22 5.53 10.35
C HIS A 29 -50.26 4.35 10.47
N SER A 30 -50.02 3.65 9.37
CA SER A 30 -49.01 2.60 9.34
C SER A 30 -47.66 3.31 9.25
N TYR A 31 -47.02 3.48 10.39
CA TYR A 31 -45.61 3.88 10.43
C TYR A 31 -44.80 2.69 9.92
N ALA A 32 -44.39 2.74 8.66
CA ALA A 32 -43.54 1.75 8.03
C ALA A 32 -42.11 2.28 8.05
N SER A 33 -41.20 1.57 8.71
CA SER A 33 -39.76 1.80 8.65
C SER A 33 -39.08 0.50 8.24
N SER A 34 -38.16 0.57 7.28
CA SER A 34 -37.34 -0.57 6.86
C SER A 34 -36.01 -0.55 7.62
N TYR A 35 -35.56 -1.70 8.08
CA TYR A 35 -34.24 -1.87 8.69
C TYR A 35 -33.47 -2.98 7.99
N SER A 36 -32.14 -2.94 8.10
CA SER A 36 -31.25 -4.00 7.64
C SER A 36 -30.24 -4.35 8.73
N TYR A 37 -29.70 -5.57 8.68
CA TYR A 37 -28.72 -6.04 9.66
C TYR A 37 -27.78 -7.10 9.09
N ARG A 38 -26.64 -7.25 9.76
CA ARG A 38 -25.70 -8.36 9.58
C ARG A 38 -25.22 -8.83 10.95
N THR A 39 -25.38 -10.12 11.25
CA THR A 39 -24.93 -10.76 12.48
C THR A 39 -23.53 -11.38 12.32
N TYR A 40 -22.83 -11.57 13.44
CA TYR A 40 -21.55 -12.28 13.47
C TYR A 40 -21.25 -12.84 14.86
N PRO A 41 -20.38 -13.88 14.94
CA PRO A 41 -19.98 -14.71 13.81
C PRO A 41 -21.15 -15.56 13.30
N GLU A 42 -21.04 -16.09 12.09
CA GLU A 42 -22.00 -17.02 11.50
C GLU A 42 -21.28 -18.31 11.11
N GLY A 43 -21.96 -19.45 11.21
CA GLY A 43 -21.38 -20.73 10.80
C GLY A 43 -20.25 -21.21 11.72
N ASN A 44 -19.20 -21.75 11.11
CA ASN A 44 -18.06 -22.33 11.81
C ASN A 44 -17.03 -21.27 12.18
N VAL A 45 -16.58 -21.27 13.43
CA VAL A 45 -15.66 -20.29 13.99
C VAL A 45 -14.39 -20.98 14.47
N GLY A 46 -13.27 -20.50 13.95
CA GLY A 46 -11.94 -21.05 14.15
C GLY A 46 -11.14 -20.46 15.29
N ILE A 47 -11.72 -19.57 16.09
CA ILE A 47 -11.08 -18.95 17.25
C ILE A 47 -11.96 -19.11 18.49
N LEU A 48 -11.34 -19.25 19.66
CA LEU A 48 -12.07 -19.49 20.91
C LEU A 48 -12.73 -18.23 21.49
N ARG A 49 -12.30 -17.04 21.06
CA ARG A 49 -12.80 -15.76 21.58
C ARG A 49 -13.20 -14.80 20.45
N PRO A 50 -14.23 -15.15 19.65
CA PRO A 50 -14.73 -14.28 18.59
C PRO A 50 -15.48 -13.06 19.16
N GLU A 51 -15.49 -11.96 18.40
CA GLU A 51 -16.44 -10.87 18.66
C GLU A 51 -17.82 -11.31 18.16
N ILE A 52 -18.85 -11.15 18.98
CA ILE A 52 -20.22 -11.60 18.70
C ILE A 52 -21.11 -10.36 18.70
N GLY A 53 -21.91 -10.17 17.66
CA GLY A 53 -22.68 -8.94 17.54
C GLY A 53 -23.50 -8.80 16.26
N ALA A 54 -23.95 -7.57 16.05
CA ALA A 54 -24.65 -7.18 14.83
C ALA A 54 -24.31 -5.73 14.44
N VAL A 55 -24.18 -5.52 13.12
CA VAL A 55 -24.24 -4.17 12.51
C VAL A 55 -25.66 -3.97 12.00
N LEU A 56 -26.26 -2.83 12.32
CA LEU A 56 -27.67 -2.54 12.08
C LEU A 56 -27.84 -1.19 11.42
N ASN A 57 -28.88 -1.05 10.59
CA ASN A 57 -29.36 0.25 10.14
C ASN A 57 -30.88 0.30 10.36
N PHE A 58 -31.31 1.13 11.32
CA PHE A 58 -32.73 1.35 11.64
C PHE A 58 -33.30 2.62 10.99
N GLY A 59 -32.58 3.25 10.05
CA GLY A 59 -32.94 4.54 9.49
C GLY A 59 -32.96 5.63 10.57
N GLU A 60 -34.08 6.33 10.71
CA GLU A 60 -34.28 7.37 11.74
C GLU A 60 -34.64 6.79 13.13
N LEU A 61 -34.99 5.50 13.22
CA LEU A 61 -35.38 4.88 14.48
C LEU A 61 -34.16 4.64 15.38
N LYS A 62 -34.33 4.94 16.66
CA LYS A 62 -33.33 4.66 17.70
C LYS A 62 -33.94 3.76 18.78
N PRO A 63 -33.31 2.63 19.12
CA PRO A 63 -33.83 1.75 20.15
C PRO A 63 -33.77 2.44 21.52
N ASN A 64 -34.83 2.29 22.31
CA ASN A 64 -34.91 2.75 23.70
C ASN A 64 -34.06 1.88 24.62
N THR A 65 -34.11 0.56 24.41
CA THR A 65 -33.30 -0.42 25.14
C THR A 65 -32.85 -1.52 24.20
N TYR A 66 -31.78 -2.21 24.61
CA TYR A 66 -31.30 -3.41 23.94
C TYR A 66 -30.81 -4.43 24.98
N GLN A 67 -30.94 -5.71 24.67
CA GLN A 67 -30.44 -6.82 25.51
C GLN A 67 -29.81 -7.89 24.63
N PHE A 68 -28.67 -8.43 25.06
CA PHE A 68 -27.97 -9.49 24.36
C PHE A 68 -27.92 -10.75 25.22
N PHE A 69 -28.24 -11.88 24.62
CA PHE A 69 -28.22 -13.19 25.26
C PHE A 69 -27.33 -14.14 24.46
N LEU A 70 -26.46 -14.86 25.17
CA LEU A 70 -25.67 -15.96 24.62
C LEU A 70 -26.07 -17.24 25.35
N ASN A 71 -26.58 -18.23 24.62
CA ASN A 71 -27.18 -19.45 25.19
C ASN A 71 -28.25 -19.16 26.25
N GLY A 72 -29.05 -18.11 26.02
CA GLY A 72 -30.11 -17.66 26.93
C GLY A 72 -29.62 -16.93 28.19
N GLN A 73 -28.30 -16.74 28.35
CA GLN A 73 -27.73 -15.96 29.46
C GLN A 73 -27.47 -14.52 29.00
N GLU A 74 -27.98 -13.55 29.74
CA GLU A 74 -27.79 -12.13 29.43
C GLU A 74 -26.31 -11.76 29.55
N GLN A 75 -25.81 -11.03 28.55
CA GLN A 75 -24.43 -10.58 28.43
C GLN A 75 -24.40 -9.07 28.22
N LYS A 76 -23.36 -8.42 28.74
CA LYS A 76 -23.16 -6.99 28.55
C LYS A 76 -22.53 -6.72 27.18
N VAL A 77 -23.26 -6.01 26.32
CA VAL A 77 -22.75 -5.52 25.02
C VAL A 77 -22.33 -4.05 25.09
N THR A 78 -21.38 -3.70 24.25
CA THR A 78 -21.01 -2.31 23.93
C THR A 78 -21.78 -1.87 22.68
N TYR A 79 -22.44 -0.71 22.76
CA TYR A 79 -23.06 -0.07 21.60
C TYR A 79 -22.18 1.07 21.08
N ASP A 80 -21.72 0.93 19.85
CA ASP A 80 -21.10 2.00 19.08
C ASP A 80 -22.19 2.76 18.31
N THR A 81 -22.52 3.95 18.83
CA THR A 81 -23.56 4.82 18.30
C THR A 81 -23.22 5.41 16.93
N ALA A 82 -21.93 5.54 16.58
CA ALA A 82 -21.51 6.12 15.31
C ALA A 82 -21.74 5.13 14.15
N ASN A 83 -21.57 3.84 14.44
CA ASN A 83 -21.62 2.77 13.44
C ASN A 83 -22.82 1.84 13.58
N SER A 84 -23.77 2.19 14.46
CA SER A 84 -24.95 1.39 14.79
C SER A 84 -24.59 -0.08 15.06
N LYS A 85 -23.52 -0.29 15.83
CA LYS A 85 -22.87 -1.58 16.01
C LYS A 85 -22.95 -2.05 17.46
N TYR A 86 -23.40 -3.28 17.67
CA TYR A 86 -23.56 -3.88 18.99
C TYR A 86 -22.60 -5.06 19.13
N ASN A 87 -21.70 -5.00 20.11
CA ASN A 87 -20.62 -5.99 20.26
C ASN A 87 -20.54 -6.56 21.65
N TYR A 88 -20.38 -7.87 21.69
CA TYR A 88 -19.94 -8.63 22.85
C TYR A 88 -18.60 -9.28 22.51
N LEU A 89 -17.57 -8.99 23.30
CA LEU A 89 -16.34 -9.76 23.30
C LEU A 89 -16.35 -10.63 24.56
N PRO A 90 -16.34 -11.97 24.46
CA PRO A 90 -16.27 -12.84 25.62
C PRO A 90 -15.05 -12.50 26.48
N SER A 91 -15.22 -12.45 27.80
CA SER A 91 -14.11 -12.17 28.74
C SER A 91 -13.14 -13.34 28.88
N THR A 92 -13.56 -14.54 28.49
CA THR A 92 -12.78 -15.78 28.52
C THR A 92 -13.04 -16.58 27.25
N ASP A 93 -12.17 -17.53 26.96
CA ASP A 93 -12.31 -18.42 25.81
C ASP A 93 -13.59 -19.26 25.93
N LEU A 94 -14.35 -19.29 24.83
CA LEU A 94 -15.50 -20.15 24.67
C LEU A 94 -15.04 -21.59 24.45
N LYS A 95 -15.84 -22.55 24.92
CA LYS A 95 -15.58 -23.97 24.65
C LYS A 95 -16.08 -24.34 23.26
N PRO A 96 -15.50 -25.35 22.60
CA PRO A 96 -16.07 -25.89 21.38
C PRO A 96 -17.54 -26.31 21.54
N GLY A 97 -18.36 -25.98 20.56
CA GLY A 97 -19.80 -26.27 20.57
C GLY A 97 -20.66 -25.21 19.87
N GLU A 98 -21.95 -25.51 19.77
CA GLU A 98 -22.95 -24.60 19.20
C GLU A 98 -23.36 -23.53 20.22
N TYR A 99 -23.46 -22.29 19.75
CA TYR A 99 -23.90 -21.13 20.50
C TYR A 99 -25.10 -20.48 19.83
N LYS A 100 -26.07 -20.06 20.65
CA LYS A 100 -27.28 -19.35 20.24
C LYS A 100 -27.18 -17.91 20.75
N ALA A 101 -27.06 -16.98 19.81
CA ALA A 101 -27.00 -15.56 20.10
C ALA A 101 -28.35 -14.90 19.81
N GLN A 102 -28.79 -14.04 20.71
CA GLN A 102 -30.01 -13.27 20.56
C GLN A 102 -29.77 -11.82 20.95
N LEU A 103 -30.14 -10.88 20.08
CA LEU A 103 -30.12 -9.46 20.35
C LEU A 103 -31.54 -8.90 20.20
N THR A 104 -32.04 -8.29 21.27
CA THR A 104 -33.40 -7.75 21.34
C THR A 104 -33.34 -6.24 21.40
N PHE A 105 -34.18 -5.57 20.60
CA PHE A 105 -34.32 -4.12 20.58
C PHE A 105 -35.76 -3.70 20.87
N SER A 106 -35.93 -2.76 21.79
CA SER A 106 -37.24 -2.17 22.08
C SER A 106 -37.30 -0.74 21.58
N PHE A 107 -38.41 -0.37 20.93
CA PHE A 107 -38.66 0.98 20.43
C PHE A 107 -40.00 1.49 20.95
N SER A 108 -40.08 2.78 21.24
CA SER A 108 -41.31 3.42 21.70
C SER A 108 -42.39 3.33 20.63
N GLY A 109 -43.48 2.61 20.93
CA GLY A 109 -44.62 2.46 20.02
C GLY A 109 -44.49 1.37 18.95
N TYR A 110 -43.44 0.54 19.00
CA TYR A 110 -43.26 -0.61 18.09
C TYR A 110 -43.07 -1.91 18.88
N GLU A 111 -43.38 -3.03 18.22
CA GLU A 111 -43.00 -4.36 18.73
C GLU A 111 -41.47 -4.50 18.79
N PRO A 112 -40.93 -5.24 19.79
CA PRO A 112 -39.50 -5.48 19.86
C PRO A 112 -38.98 -6.24 18.63
N ILE A 113 -37.78 -5.86 18.17
CA ILE A 113 -37.07 -6.56 17.11
C ILE A 113 -36.14 -7.59 17.74
N TYR A 114 -36.20 -8.83 17.25
CA TYR A 114 -35.38 -9.94 17.71
C TYR A 114 -34.45 -10.40 16.59
N LEU A 115 -33.15 -10.34 16.82
CA LEU A 115 -32.14 -10.95 15.96
C LEU A 115 -31.68 -12.23 16.63
N ASN A 116 -31.87 -13.36 15.96
CA ASN A 116 -31.46 -14.67 16.46
C ASN A 116 -30.54 -15.32 15.44
N TRP A 117 -29.36 -15.75 15.88
CA TRP A 117 -28.44 -16.49 15.03
C TRP A 117 -27.67 -17.53 15.83
N THR A 118 -27.03 -18.44 15.11
CA THR A 118 -26.23 -19.52 15.69
C THR A 118 -24.85 -19.56 15.05
N PHE A 119 -23.85 -19.94 15.84
CA PHE A 119 -22.50 -20.19 15.36
C PHE A 119 -21.90 -21.36 16.14
N THR A 120 -20.87 -22.01 15.59
CA THR A 120 -20.21 -23.17 16.20
C THR A 120 -18.74 -22.86 16.39
N ILE A 121 -18.27 -22.88 17.64
CA ILE A 121 -16.83 -22.89 17.94
C ILE A 121 -16.31 -24.29 17.61
N LEU A 122 -15.37 -24.38 16.68
CA LEU A 122 -14.84 -25.67 16.25
C LEU A 122 -13.96 -26.34 17.32
N PRO A 123 -13.87 -27.69 17.34
CA PRO A 123 -12.99 -28.41 18.27
C PRO A 123 -11.51 -28.02 18.19
N ASN A 124 -11.04 -27.60 17.01
CA ASN A 124 -9.68 -27.16 16.73
C ASN A 124 -9.55 -25.63 16.68
N ALA A 125 -10.52 -24.89 17.24
CA ALA A 125 -10.46 -23.44 17.29
C ALA A 125 -9.24 -22.96 18.10
N THR A 126 -8.59 -21.91 17.58
CA THR A 126 -7.33 -21.39 18.09
C THR A 126 -7.56 -20.37 19.21
N GLN A 127 -6.76 -20.46 20.27
CA GLN A 127 -6.67 -19.40 21.27
C GLN A 127 -5.93 -18.20 20.68
N LEU A 128 -6.52 -17.01 20.77
CA LEU A 128 -5.87 -15.79 20.29
C LEU A 128 -4.66 -15.46 21.18
N SER A 129 -3.49 -15.32 20.56
CA SER A 129 -2.30 -14.81 21.25
C SER A 129 -2.25 -13.29 21.20
N THR A 130 -1.81 -12.68 22.30
CA THR A 130 -1.41 -11.26 22.35
C THR A 130 0.11 -11.08 22.22
N ASP A 131 0.85 -12.19 22.23
CA ASP A 131 2.31 -12.15 22.07
C ASP A 131 2.64 -11.80 20.62
N ILE A 132 3.60 -10.91 20.46
CA ILE A 132 4.06 -10.45 19.15
C ILE A 132 5.46 -10.99 18.91
N THR A 133 5.63 -11.68 17.80
CA THR A 133 6.93 -12.24 17.36
C THR A 133 7.88 -11.15 16.84
N ALA A 134 9.16 -11.48 16.70
CA ALA A 134 10.14 -10.55 16.15
C ALA A 134 9.84 -10.25 14.68
N GLU A 135 9.43 -11.26 13.92
CA GLU A 135 9.02 -11.19 12.52
C GLU A 135 7.79 -10.28 12.35
N GLN A 136 6.79 -10.39 13.24
CA GLN A 136 5.63 -9.50 13.23
C GLN A 136 5.99 -8.06 13.55
N GLN A 137 6.91 -7.82 14.49
CA GLN A 137 7.38 -6.46 14.79
C GLN A 137 8.17 -5.87 13.63
N GLU A 138 9.05 -6.67 13.01
CA GLU A 138 9.81 -6.29 11.83
C GLU A 138 8.88 -5.90 10.68
N GLY A 139 7.91 -6.76 10.36
CA GLY A 139 6.96 -6.47 9.29
C GLY A 139 6.05 -5.28 9.60
N LEU A 140 5.57 -5.15 10.84
CA LEU A 140 4.79 -3.98 11.25
C LEU A 140 5.60 -2.69 11.09
N LYS A 141 6.89 -2.71 11.45
CA LYS A 141 7.79 -1.58 11.28
C LYS A 141 7.95 -1.23 9.80
N ALA A 142 8.21 -2.21 8.92
CA ALA A 142 8.36 -1.97 7.48
C ALA A 142 7.10 -1.34 6.86
N ILE A 143 5.92 -1.90 7.15
CA ILE A 143 4.62 -1.33 6.72
C ILE A 143 4.48 0.12 7.21
N ASN A 144 4.77 0.37 8.49
CA ASN A 144 4.65 1.70 9.07
C ASN A 144 5.68 2.70 8.54
N ASP A 145 6.87 2.25 8.14
CA ASP A 145 7.86 3.09 7.47
C ASP A 145 7.32 3.59 6.12
N TYR A 146 6.74 2.71 5.30
CA TYR A 146 6.08 3.10 4.06
C TYR A 146 4.87 4.01 4.30
N ARG A 147 4.06 3.73 5.32
CA ARG A 147 2.94 4.61 5.65
C ARG A 147 3.39 5.99 6.11
N ALA A 148 4.47 6.09 6.89
CA ALA A 148 5.08 7.37 7.24
C ALA A 148 5.59 8.11 6.00
N LYS A 149 6.28 7.43 5.07
CA LYS A 149 6.68 7.97 3.76
C LYS A 149 5.48 8.46 2.95
N LEU A 150 4.36 7.74 3.02
CA LEU A 150 3.10 8.12 2.39
C LEU A 150 2.31 9.18 3.18
N GLY A 151 2.82 9.63 4.35
CA GLY A 151 2.14 10.53 5.29
C GLY A 151 0.76 10.03 5.73
N LEU A 152 0.61 8.71 5.83
CA LEU A 152 -0.57 8.02 6.32
C LEU A 152 -0.38 7.62 7.78
N PRO A 153 -1.46 7.49 8.57
CA PRO A 153 -1.36 7.08 9.97
C PRO A 153 -0.75 5.69 10.13
N ALA A 154 0.10 5.49 11.14
CA ALA A 154 0.60 4.16 11.46
C ALA A 154 -0.55 3.18 11.80
N VAL A 155 -0.35 1.92 11.45
CA VAL A 155 -1.25 0.80 11.76
C VAL A 155 -0.70 0.02 12.95
N LYS A 156 -1.55 -0.82 13.53
CA LYS A 156 -1.21 -1.73 14.63
C LYS A 156 -1.43 -3.18 14.22
N LEU A 157 -0.76 -4.11 14.91
CA LEU A 157 -1.07 -5.53 14.78
C LEU A 157 -2.43 -5.85 15.40
N ASN A 158 -3.16 -6.78 14.78
CA ASN A 158 -4.40 -7.34 15.26
C ASN A 158 -4.27 -8.85 15.40
N SER A 159 -4.59 -9.39 16.58
CA SER A 159 -4.40 -10.83 16.87
C SER A 159 -5.32 -11.75 16.06
N VAL A 160 -6.51 -11.27 15.68
CA VAL A 160 -7.43 -12.01 14.80
C VAL A 160 -6.86 -12.09 13.39
N LEU A 161 -6.38 -10.97 12.84
CA LEU A 161 -5.72 -10.96 11.54
C LEU A 161 -4.40 -11.75 11.54
N ASN A 162 -3.60 -11.68 12.62
CA ASN A 162 -2.42 -12.53 12.78
C ASN A 162 -2.78 -14.02 12.72
N THR A 163 -3.93 -14.40 13.27
CA THR A 163 -4.41 -15.78 13.23
C THR A 163 -4.88 -16.17 11.82
N ALA A 164 -5.50 -15.26 11.06
CA ALA A 164 -5.83 -15.49 9.66
C ALA A 164 -4.57 -15.68 8.82
N ALA A 165 -3.62 -14.74 8.91
CA ALA A 165 -2.34 -14.80 8.22
C ALA A 165 -1.56 -16.09 8.57
N GLN A 166 -1.56 -16.47 9.85
CA GLN A 166 -0.93 -17.71 10.31
C GLN A 166 -1.54 -18.94 9.63
N LYS A 167 -2.87 -19.08 9.70
CA LYS A 167 -3.54 -20.26 9.14
C LYS A 167 -3.34 -20.36 7.64
N HIS A 168 -3.37 -19.22 6.95
CA HIS A 168 -3.16 -19.19 5.51
C HIS A 168 -1.71 -19.52 5.12
N ALA A 169 -0.72 -18.94 5.80
CA ALA A 169 0.69 -19.27 5.59
C ALA A 169 1.01 -20.74 5.90
N GLU A 170 0.41 -21.31 6.96
CA GLU A 170 0.53 -22.73 7.29
C GLU A 170 -0.12 -23.63 6.23
N TYR A 171 -1.28 -23.23 5.70
CA TYR A 171 -1.93 -23.92 4.59
C TYR A 171 -1.05 -23.92 3.34
N LEU A 172 -0.51 -22.76 2.94
CA LEU A 172 0.38 -22.66 1.76
C LEU A 172 1.63 -23.54 1.94
N TYR A 173 2.26 -23.46 3.10
CA TYR A 173 3.45 -24.23 3.44
C TYR A 173 3.19 -25.75 3.47
N GLN A 174 2.13 -26.18 4.15
CA GLN A 174 1.80 -27.60 4.28
C GLN A 174 1.51 -28.25 2.92
N ASN A 175 0.97 -27.48 1.98
CA ASN A 175 0.57 -27.95 0.66
C ASN A 175 1.63 -27.71 -0.42
N ASN A 176 2.78 -27.11 -0.08
CA ASN A 176 3.86 -26.77 -1.01
C ASN A 176 3.33 -25.96 -2.22
N ILE A 177 2.48 -24.97 -1.96
CA ILE A 177 1.88 -24.14 -3.02
C ILE A 177 2.95 -23.25 -3.62
N ASP A 178 3.33 -23.50 -4.87
CA ASP A 178 4.29 -22.67 -5.60
C ASP A 178 3.55 -22.03 -6.79
N PRO A 179 3.43 -20.70 -6.87
CA PRO A 179 2.70 -20.03 -7.95
C PRO A 179 3.32 -20.30 -9.33
N ILE A 180 4.62 -20.59 -9.40
CA ILE A 180 5.34 -20.86 -10.65
C ILE A 180 5.05 -22.29 -11.14
N HIS A 181 5.01 -23.26 -10.22
CA HIS A 181 5.01 -24.69 -10.57
C HIS A 181 3.68 -25.41 -10.35
N THR A 182 2.81 -24.91 -9.48
CA THR A 182 1.54 -25.60 -9.14
C THR A 182 0.34 -25.04 -9.90
N SER A 183 0.45 -23.85 -10.50
CA SER A 183 -0.69 -23.11 -11.07
C SER A 183 -1.84 -22.91 -10.07
N VAL A 184 -1.55 -22.97 -8.77
CA VAL A 184 -2.50 -22.72 -7.69
C VAL A 184 -2.29 -21.29 -7.19
N SER A 185 -3.40 -20.60 -6.93
CA SER A 185 -3.39 -19.25 -6.37
C SER A 185 -2.70 -19.23 -5.01
N LEU A 186 -1.91 -18.18 -4.74
CA LEU A 186 -1.43 -17.90 -3.40
C LEU A 186 -2.51 -17.30 -2.49
N HIS A 187 -3.64 -16.85 -3.04
CA HIS A 187 -4.70 -16.16 -2.31
C HIS A 187 -5.93 -17.03 -2.02
N ASP A 188 -6.07 -18.16 -2.71
CA ASP A 188 -7.22 -19.05 -2.53
C ASP A 188 -6.82 -20.38 -1.89
N GLU A 189 -7.68 -20.91 -1.03
CA GLU A 189 -7.55 -22.25 -0.48
C GLU A 189 -8.45 -23.26 -1.19
N ASN A 190 -8.00 -24.51 -1.26
CA ASN A 190 -8.74 -25.61 -1.84
C ASN A 190 -9.31 -26.48 -0.73
N ALA A 191 -10.63 -26.65 -0.72
CA ALA A 191 -11.37 -27.43 0.30
C ALA A 191 -10.94 -28.90 0.41
N SER A 192 -10.25 -29.45 -0.59
CA SER A 192 -9.73 -30.82 -0.56
C SER A 192 -8.35 -30.96 0.10
N LEU A 193 -7.66 -29.86 0.36
CA LEU A 193 -6.31 -29.85 0.92
C LEU A 193 -6.32 -29.68 2.44
N PRO A 194 -5.38 -30.30 3.17
CA PRO A 194 -5.29 -30.14 4.61
C PRO A 194 -4.99 -28.67 5.00
N GLY A 195 -5.50 -28.26 6.16
CA GLY A 195 -5.35 -26.90 6.65
C GLY A 195 -6.42 -25.91 6.15
N PHE A 196 -7.30 -26.33 5.23
CA PHE A 196 -8.37 -25.49 4.70
C PHE A 196 -9.28 -24.89 5.78
N ILE A 197 -9.48 -23.58 5.71
CA ILE A 197 -10.38 -22.82 6.57
C ILE A 197 -11.38 -21.95 5.80
N GLY A 198 -11.12 -21.69 4.51
CA GLY A 198 -12.04 -20.97 3.63
C GLY A 198 -11.40 -20.69 2.27
N GLN A 199 -12.16 -20.81 1.18
CA GLN A 199 -11.61 -20.70 -0.16
C GLN A 199 -11.09 -19.29 -0.43
N THR A 200 -11.92 -18.29 -0.16
CA THR A 200 -11.60 -16.89 -0.42
C THR A 200 -11.14 -16.18 0.85
N LEU A 201 -10.42 -15.06 0.71
CA LEU A 201 -10.08 -14.16 1.81
C LEU A 201 -11.30 -13.77 2.68
N LYS A 202 -12.46 -13.59 2.05
CA LYS A 202 -13.72 -13.32 2.75
C LYS A 202 -14.13 -14.49 3.65
N GLU A 203 -14.00 -15.72 3.18
CA GLU A 203 -14.34 -16.90 3.98
C GLU A 203 -13.34 -17.13 5.12
N ARG A 204 -12.03 -16.93 4.86
CA ARG A 204 -10.99 -17.02 5.89
C ARG A 204 -11.15 -15.97 6.98
N SER A 205 -11.48 -14.73 6.61
CA SER A 205 -11.77 -13.66 7.58
C SER A 205 -13.02 -13.97 8.41
N GLN A 206 -14.07 -14.51 7.80
CA GLN A 206 -15.26 -14.99 8.52
C GLN A 206 -14.95 -16.12 9.50
N TYR A 207 -14.10 -17.06 9.11
CA TYR A 207 -13.65 -18.17 9.97
C TYR A 207 -13.00 -17.67 11.26
N VAL A 208 -12.23 -16.58 11.19
CA VAL A 208 -11.64 -15.93 12.39
C VAL A 208 -12.52 -14.81 12.97
N SER A 209 -13.77 -14.67 12.52
CA SER A 209 -14.71 -13.64 12.98
C SER A 209 -14.22 -12.19 12.77
N TYR A 210 -13.37 -11.96 11.76
CA TYR A 210 -13.01 -10.61 11.31
C TYR A 210 -14.09 -10.04 10.40
N ARG A 211 -14.34 -8.73 10.49
CA ARG A 211 -15.54 -8.09 9.90
C ARG A 211 -15.30 -6.77 9.18
N HIS A 212 -14.13 -6.16 9.38
CA HIS A 212 -13.81 -4.90 8.73
C HIS A 212 -13.52 -5.18 7.25
N GLY A 213 -13.35 -4.13 6.44
CA GLY A 213 -12.82 -4.33 5.10
C GLY A 213 -11.49 -5.08 5.18
N ILE A 214 -11.25 -5.97 4.23
CA ILE A 214 -10.03 -6.78 4.22
C ILE A 214 -9.40 -6.75 2.84
N ALA A 215 -8.08 -6.70 2.82
CA ALA A 215 -7.24 -6.97 1.66
C ALA A 215 -6.10 -7.89 2.11
N GLU A 216 -5.42 -8.53 1.17
CA GLU A 216 -4.35 -9.47 1.46
C GLU A 216 -3.23 -9.28 0.45
N ASP A 217 -2.00 -9.30 0.95
CA ASP A 217 -0.81 -9.50 0.14
C ASP A 217 -0.10 -10.79 0.58
N VAL A 218 0.41 -11.54 -0.40
CA VAL A 218 1.19 -12.75 -0.15
C VAL A 218 2.48 -12.70 -0.99
N ALA A 219 3.63 -12.80 -0.31
CA ALA A 219 4.91 -12.96 -0.98
C ALA A 219 5.42 -14.41 -0.82
N TYR A 220 5.85 -15.01 -1.92
CA TYR A 220 6.57 -16.28 -1.94
C TYR A 220 8.04 -16.03 -2.30
N VAL A 221 8.89 -15.82 -1.28
CA VAL A 221 10.28 -15.43 -1.45
C VAL A 221 11.12 -15.87 -0.25
N HIS A 222 12.37 -16.27 -0.50
CA HIS A 222 13.31 -16.56 0.58
C HIS A 222 13.93 -15.25 1.09
N ALA A 223 13.27 -14.61 2.05
CA ALA A 223 13.70 -13.32 2.59
C ALA A 223 13.28 -13.12 4.06
N THR A 224 13.74 -12.05 4.68
CA THR A 224 13.16 -11.55 5.94
C THR A 224 11.74 -11.03 5.73
N THR A 225 10.98 -10.83 6.81
CA THR A 225 9.61 -10.31 6.69
C THR A 225 9.62 -8.87 6.17
N ALA A 226 10.60 -8.06 6.59
CA ALA A 226 10.80 -6.72 6.04
C ALA A 226 11.08 -6.75 4.53
N GLU A 227 12.05 -7.55 4.08
CA GLU A 227 12.40 -7.64 2.65
C GLU A 227 11.22 -8.12 1.78
N ALA A 228 10.40 -9.06 2.30
CA ALA A 228 9.18 -9.47 1.63
C ALA A 228 8.16 -8.32 1.50
N ILE A 229 7.99 -7.52 2.55
CA ILE A 229 7.14 -6.31 2.52
C ILE A 229 7.70 -5.25 1.56
N ASP A 230 9.02 -5.11 1.47
CA ASP A 230 9.66 -4.19 0.54
C ASP A 230 9.36 -4.60 -0.90
N SER A 231 9.41 -5.90 -1.21
CA SER A 231 9.00 -6.45 -2.51
C SER A 231 7.51 -6.23 -2.81
N LEU A 232 6.64 -6.42 -1.82
CA LEU A 232 5.20 -6.15 -1.97
C LEU A 232 4.93 -4.67 -2.22
N PHE A 233 5.65 -3.77 -1.55
CA PHE A 233 5.52 -2.34 -1.82
C PHE A 233 6.12 -1.95 -3.18
N ASP A 234 7.15 -2.64 -3.67
CA ASP A 234 7.74 -2.40 -4.99
C ASP A 234 6.80 -2.79 -6.16
N ALA A 235 5.97 -3.82 -5.93
CA ALA A 235 4.99 -4.34 -6.85
C ALA A 235 3.69 -3.47 -6.89
N PRO A 236 3.33 -2.80 -7.99
CA PRO A 236 2.24 -1.81 -8.01
C PRO A 236 0.82 -2.31 -7.67
N TYR A 237 0.41 -3.55 -7.98
CA TYR A 237 -0.89 -4.07 -7.50
C TYR A 237 -0.87 -4.26 -5.97
N HIS A 238 0.22 -4.83 -5.46
CA HIS A 238 0.41 -5.08 -4.02
C HIS A 238 0.73 -3.79 -3.22
N ARG A 239 1.11 -2.70 -3.89
CA ARG A 239 1.30 -1.40 -3.23
C ARG A 239 -0.03 -0.77 -2.78
N THR A 240 -1.14 -1.08 -3.44
CA THR A 240 -2.44 -0.43 -3.20
C THR A 240 -2.87 -0.47 -1.73
N PRO A 241 -2.86 -1.61 -1.00
CA PRO A 241 -3.26 -1.67 0.41
C PRO A 241 -2.50 -0.69 1.31
N PHE A 242 -1.21 -0.46 1.05
CA PHE A 242 -0.37 0.47 1.81
C PHE A 242 -0.82 1.92 1.66
N MET A 243 -1.40 2.27 0.50
CA MET A 243 -1.87 3.61 0.15
C MET A 243 -3.27 3.94 0.67
N LEU A 244 -3.99 2.96 1.23
CA LEU A 244 -5.35 3.16 1.72
C LEU A 244 -5.37 4.03 2.98
N THR A 245 -6.19 5.08 2.94
CA THR A 245 -6.40 5.99 4.07
C THR A 245 -7.18 5.35 5.22
N GLY A 246 -8.04 4.39 4.91
CA GLY A 246 -8.82 3.60 5.87
C GLY A 246 -8.07 2.43 6.50
N LEU A 247 -6.85 2.12 6.06
CA LEU A 247 -6.05 1.06 6.68
C LEU A 247 -5.67 1.45 8.11
N PHE A 248 -6.02 0.62 9.11
CA PHE A 248 -5.81 0.94 10.53
C PHE A 248 -5.18 -0.19 11.34
N GLU A 249 -5.24 -1.43 10.85
CA GLU A 249 -4.61 -2.59 11.48
C GLU A 249 -4.17 -3.63 10.47
N VAL A 250 -3.26 -4.53 10.87
CA VAL A 250 -2.72 -5.59 10.03
C VAL A 250 -2.55 -6.88 10.81
N GLY A 251 -2.58 -8.01 10.10
CA GLY A 251 -2.09 -9.31 10.55
C GLY A 251 -0.88 -9.70 9.75
N ILE A 252 0.15 -10.23 10.39
CA ILE A 252 1.39 -10.63 9.73
C ILE A 252 1.77 -12.02 10.23
N TYR A 253 2.11 -12.90 9.30
CA TYR A 253 2.73 -14.17 9.63
C TYR A 253 3.68 -14.63 8.54
N THR A 254 4.73 -15.34 8.93
CA THR A 254 5.69 -15.93 8.01
C THR A 254 5.89 -17.40 8.34
N LYS A 255 5.85 -18.24 7.31
CA LYS A 255 6.09 -19.68 7.41
C LYS A 255 6.95 -20.16 6.24
N GLY A 256 8.21 -20.50 6.50
CA GLY A 256 9.14 -20.81 5.40
C GLY A 256 9.30 -19.58 4.51
N ASP A 257 9.12 -19.74 3.20
CA ASP A 257 9.21 -18.65 2.21
C ASP A 257 7.86 -17.96 1.95
N TYR A 258 6.81 -18.28 2.73
CA TYR A 258 5.50 -17.66 2.61
C TYR A 258 5.34 -16.54 3.64
N HIS A 259 5.17 -15.31 3.15
CA HIS A 259 4.90 -14.13 3.96
C HIS A 259 3.49 -13.64 3.64
N VAL A 260 2.59 -13.68 4.63
CA VAL A 260 1.19 -13.28 4.48
C VAL A 260 0.94 -12.03 5.30
N VAL A 261 0.38 -11.00 4.64
CA VAL A 261 -0.06 -9.75 5.25
C VAL A 261 -1.55 -9.58 5.01
N GLU A 262 -2.30 -9.57 6.11
CA GLU A 262 -3.74 -9.34 6.13
C GLU A 262 -4.01 -7.89 6.53
N PHE A 263 -4.73 -7.13 5.71
CA PHE A 263 -4.96 -5.71 5.90
C PHE A 263 -6.36 -5.43 6.43
N GLY A 264 -6.47 -4.80 7.61
CA GLY A 264 -7.72 -4.35 8.21
C GLY A 264 -8.07 -2.92 7.82
N ILE A 265 -9.13 -2.76 7.03
CA ILE A 265 -9.56 -1.49 6.45
C ILE A 265 -10.88 -1.05 7.08
N ASP A 266 -10.89 0.16 7.65
CA ASP A 266 -12.12 0.76 8.15
C ASP A 266 -12.87 1.39 6.98
N GLY A 267 -14.12 0.96 6.78
CA GLY A 267 -14.98 1.43 5.69
C GLY A 267 -15.67 2.76 6.00
N ILE A 268 -15.37 3.38 7.14
CA ILE A 268 -15.95 4.66 7.55
C ILE A 268 -15.12 5.77 6.91
N ASP A 269 -15.76 6.53 6.02
CA ASP A 269 -15.24 7.81 5.53
C ASP A 269 -14.97 8.72 6.74
N LEU A 270 -13.69 8.95 7.05
CA LEU A 270 -13.24 9.85 8.12
C LEU A 270 -13.52 11.33 7.80
N GLY A 271 -14.46 11.63 6.92
CA GLY A 271 -14.82 12.97 6.49
C GLY A 271 -13.76 13.63 5.62
N LYS A 272 -12.93 12.82 4.93
CA LYS A 272 -11.96 13.34 3.97
C LYS A 272 -12.59 13.21 2.59
N SER A 273 -12.76 14.34 1.91
CA SER A 273 -13.10 14.33 0.48
C SER A 273 -12.17 13.37 -0.27
N PRO A 274 -12.64 12.66 -1.31
CA PRO A 274 -11.77 11.81 -2.12
C PRO A 274 -10.52 12.60 -2.48
N ASP A 275 -9.36 12.07 -2.06
CA ASP A 275 -8.07 12.59 -2.46
C ASP A 275 -7.51 11.67 -3.55
N LEU A 276 -6.85 12.29 -4.52
CA LEU A 276 -6.09 11.58 -5.52
C LEU A 276 -4.69 11.40 -4.93
N ASP A 277 -4.45 10.30 -4.22
CA ASP A 277 -3.16 10.01 -3.63
C ASP A 277 -2.20 9.44 -4.67
N VAL A 278 -0.90 9.64 -4.45
CA VAL A 278 0.14 9.25 -5.40
C VAL A 278 1.33 8.62 -4.69
N SER A 279 1.94 7.63 -5.32
CA SER A 279 3.21 7.03 -4.91
C SER A 279 4.12 6.91 -6.14
N PRO A 280 5.32 7.50 -6.16
CA PRO A 280 5.93 8.33 -5.13
C PRO A 280 5.13 9.59 -4.80
N ARG A 281 5.27 10.10 -3.58
CA ARG A 281 4.63 11.35 -3.17
C ARG A 281 5.35 12.57 -3.74
N ASN A 282 4.65 13.71 -3.71
CA ASN A 282 5.30 14.98 -3.98
C ASN A 282 6.48 15.18 -3.01
N ASN A 283 7.61 15.62 -3.57
CA ASN A 283 8.88 15.82 -2.90
C ASN A 283 9.62 14.55 -2.43
N ASP A 284 9.14 13.36 -2.75
CA ASP A 284 9.87 12.13 -2.46
C ASP A 284 11.24 12.14 -3.18
N PHE A 285 12.33 11.82 -2.49
CA PHE A 285 13.69 12.15 -2.94
C PHE A 285 14.62 10.97 -3.17
N TYR A 286 14.23 9.76 -2.77
CA TYR A 286 14.95 8.51 -3.04
C TYR A 286 14.03 7.46 -3.63
N VAL A 287 13.40 7.81 -4.74
CA VAL A 287 12.56 6.88 -5.49
C VAL A 287 13.45 5.88 -6.24
N PRO A 288 13.17 4.57 -6.22
CA PRO A 288 13.90 3.63 -7.05
C PRO A 288 13.79 3.98 -8.53
N THR A 289 14.75 3.51 -9.33
CA THR A 289 14.81 3.90 -10.76
C THR A 289 14.07 2.94 -11.67
N GLN A 290 13.93 1.69 -11.27
CA GLN A 290 13.44 0.61 -12.10
C GLN A 290 12.54 -0.35 -11.34
N PHE A 291 11.88 -1.21 -12.10
CA PHE A 291 11.14 -2.37 -11.61
C PHE A 291 11.40 -3.56 -12.53
N ASP A 292 11.62 -4.72 -11.93
CA ASP A 292 12.12 -5.93 -12.60
C ASP A 292 11.04 -6.99 -12.85
N GLY A 293 9.78 -6.69 -12.53
CA GLY A 293 8.65 -7.57 -12.87
C GLY A 293 8.32 -8.64 -11.85
N HIS A 294 8.71 -8.43 -10.59
CA HIS A 294 8.42 -9.34 -9.49
C HIS A 294 6.97 -9.20 -9.00
N GLU A 295 6.00 -9.45 -9.90
CA GLU A 295 4.58 -9.30 -9.61
C GLU A 295 3.68 -10.20 -10.48
N VAL A 296 2.58 -10.67 -9.89
CA VAL A 296 1.51 -11.40 -10.58
C VAL A 296 0.16 -10.76 -10.21
N PRO A 297 -0.68 -10.36 -11.19
CA PRO A 297 -0.42 -10.40 -12.63
C PRO A 297 0.71 -9.45 -13.04
N ASP A 298 1.35 -9.74 -14.17
CA ASP A 298 2.40 -8.88 -14.74
C ASP A 298 1.80 -7.51 -15.16
N PRO A 299 2.30 -6.37 -14.63
CA PRO A 299 1.83 -5.03 -15.00
C PRO A 299 2.01 -4.66 -16.47
N ILE A 300 2.97 -5.26 -17.17
CA ILE A 300 3.23 -5.00 -18.60
C ILE A 300 2.63 -6.05 -19.53
N ARG A 301 1.82 -7.00 -19.02
CA ARG A 301 1.17 -8.06 -19.83
C ARG A 301 0.35 -7.54 -21.01
N ASN A 302 -0.18 -6.32 -20.91
CA ASN A 302 -0.96 -5.66 -21.95
C ASN A 302 -0.08 -4.99 -23.04
N TYR A 303 1.24 -5.04 -22.91
CA TYR A 303 2.22 -4.43 -23.80
C TYR A 303 3.20 -5.48 -24.34
N PRO A 304 2.84 -6.22 -25.41
CA PRO A 304 3.58 -7.42 -25.85
C PRO A 304 5.02 -7.19 -26.36
N LYS A 305 5.48 -5.94 -26.41
CA LYS A 305 6.86 -5.55 -26.78
C LYS A 305 7.63 -4.95 -25.60
N ALA A 306 7.00 -4.88 -24.43
CA ALA A 306 7.64 -4.40 -23.22
C ALA A 306 8.56 -5.49 -22.68
N GLU A 307 9.71 -5.08 -22.17
CA GLU A 307 10.71 -5.94 -21.55
C GLU A 307 11.21 -5.27 -20.28
N TYR A 308 11.52 -6.09 -19.27
CA TYR A 308 12.16 -5.64 -18.05
C TYR A 308 13.67 -5.44 -18.22
N PRO A 309 14.33 -4.57 -17.44
CA PRO A 309 13.72 -3.67 -16.45
C PRO A 309 12.95 -2.52 -17.11
N VAL A 310 11.81 -2.15 -16.52
CA VAL A 310 11.07 -0.93 -16.83
C VAL A 310 11.42 0.15 -15.80
N GLY A 311 10.97 1.38 -15.99
CA GLY A 311 11.12 2.40 -14.94
C GLY A 311 10.19 2.13 -13.76
N TYR A 312 10.55 2.64 -12.59
CA TYR A 312 9.77 2.44 -11.38
C TYR A 312 8.31 2.89 -11.55
N PRO A 313 7.32 2.00 -11.31
CA PRO A 313 5.91 2.32 -11.47
C PRO A 313 5.45 3.45 -10.55
N ILE A 314 4.82 4.45 -11.15
CA ILE A 314 4.21 5.57 -10.44
C ILE A 314 2.70 5.30 -10.36
N MET A 315 2.14 5.39 -9.17
CA MET A 315 0.72 5.15 -8.92
C MET A 315 -0.03 6.42 -8.57
N ALA A 316 -1.28 6.48 -9.03
CA ALA A 316 -2.28 7.43 -8.57
C ALA A 316 -3.55 6.67 -8.18
N VAL A 317 -4.08 6.92 -6.98
CA VAL A 317 -5.22 6.19 -6.41
C VAL A 317 -6.26 7.18 -5.93
N VAL A 318 -7.51 7.02 -6.35
CA VAL A 318 -8.62 7.82 -5.81
C VAL A 318 -9.12 7.14 -4.54
N ASN A 319 -8.71 7.64 -3.38
CA ASN A 319 -9.06 7.07 -2.08
C ASN A 319 -10.48 7.47 -1.64
N ASP A 320 -11.49 6.76 -2.15
CA ASP A 320 -12.90 6.91 -1.75
C ASP A 320 -13.67 5.62 -2.06
N PHE A 321 -14.29 5.05 -1.02
CA PHE A 321 -15.01 3.78 -1.05
C PHE A 321 -16.25 3.80 -1.95
N GLU A 322 -16.71 4.97 -2.36
CA GLU A 322 -17.80 5.14 -3.30
C GLU A 322 -17.33 5.11 -4.76
N VAL A 323 -16.03 5.13 -5.03
CA VAL A 323 -15.50 4.98 -6.40
C VAL A 323 -15.64 3.52 -6.84
N THR A 324 -16.12 3.34 -8.08
CA THR A 324 -16.28 2.04 -8.72
C THR A 324 -15.32 1.81 -9.87
N LYS A 325 -14.84 2.90 -10.50
CA LYS A 325 -13.82 2.86 -11.57
C LYS A 325 -13.29 4.25 -11.91
N VAL A 326 -12.13 4.32 -12.58
CA VAL A 326 -11.58 5.55 -13.19
C VAL A 326 -11.58 5.50 -14.72
N SER A 327 -11.81 6.64 -15.37
CA SER A 327 -11.83 6.73 -16.83
C SER A 327 -11.25 8.07 -17.33
N ASN A 328 -11.09 8.17 -18.65
CA ASN A 328 -10.56 9.34 -19.34
C ASN A 328 -9.17 9.74 -18.83
N ILE A 329 -8.29 8.76 -18.65
CA ILE A 329 -6.97 8.99 -18.07
C ILE A 329 -6.07 9.70 -19.08
N VAL A 330 -5.48 10.81 -18.67
CA VAL A 330 -4.37 11.46 -19.37
C VAL A 330 -3.25 11.64 -18.37
N ALA A 331 -2.04 11.18 -18.71
CA ALA A 331 -0.88 11.29 -17.85
C ALA A 331 0.37 11.69 -18.62
N GLU A 332 1.27 12.41 -17.95
CA GLU A 332 2.59 12.76 -18.47
C GLU A 332 3.66 12.59 -17.38
N LEU A 333 4.85 12.16 -17.81
CA LEU A 333 6.07 12.18 -17.01
C LEU A 333 7.13 12.97 -17.75
N ARG A 334 7.82 13.88 -17.05
CA ARG A 334 8.87 14.72 -17.63
C ARG A 334 10.12 14.75 -16.76
N ASP A 335 11.29 14.83 -17.39
CA ASP A 335 12.55 15.08 -16.68
C ASP A 335 12.71 16.57 -16.30
N SER A 336 13.83 16.90 -15.64
CA SER A 336 14.16 18.26 -15.24
C SER A 336 14.35 19.24 -16.40
N ASN A 337 14.62 18.73 -17.61
CA ASN A 337 14.78 19.52 -18.83
C ASN A 337 13.44 19.71 -19.58
N GLY A 338 12.35 19.15 -19.04
CA GLY A 338 11.00 19.21 -19.62
C GLY A 338 10.76 18.20 -20.74
N ASN A 339 11.70 17.30 -21.01
CA ASN A 339 11.54 16.25 -22.00
C ASN A 339 10.51 15.24 -21.51
N LYS A 340 9.64 14.78 -22.41
CA LYS A 340 8.67 13.74 -22.09
C LYS A 340 9.36 12.39 -21.97
N ILE A 341 9.05 11.67 -20.88
CA ILE A 341 9.43 10.28 -20.69
C ILE A 341 8.30 9.40 -21.24
N PRO A 342 8.60 8.46 -22.17
CA PRO A 342 7.60 7.50 -22.63
C PRO A 342 7.07 6.66 -21.46
N ILE A 343 5.76 6.60 -21.32
CA ILE A 343 5.07 5.82 -20.29
C ILE A 343 4.00 4.93 -20.93
N TRP A 344 3.77 3.78 -20.32
CA TRP A 344 2.54 3.03 -20.43
C TRP A 344 1.58 3.44 -19.31
N ILE A 345 0.27 3.23 -19.52
CA ILE A 345 -0.77 3.61 -18.57
C ILE A 345 -1.72 2.42 -18.39
N ASN A 346 -1.75 1.86 -17.18
CA ASN A 346 -2.78 0.91 -16.78
C ASN A 346 -3.81 1.59 -15.88
N SER A 347 -5.07 1.21 -16.05
CA SER A 347 -6.20 1.64 -15.25
C SER A 347 -7.37 0.68 -15.47
N SER A 348 -8.50 0.90 -14.81
CA SER A 348 -9.72 0.13 -15.08
C SER A 348 -10.23 0.17 -16.54
N GLU A 349 -9.70 1.06 -17.40
CA GLU A 349 -10.02 1.09 -18.84
C GLU A 349 -9.36 -0.06 -19.64
N ASN A 350 -8.25 -0.62 -19.16
CA ASN A 350 -7.46 -1.62 -19.88
C ASN A 350 -6.89 -2.74 -19.00
N ASP A 351 -7.15 -2.71 -17.71
CA ASP A 351 -6.64 -3.65 -16.72
C ASP A 351 -7.78 -4.06 -15.79
N ASP A 352 -8.08 -5.35 -15.77
CA ASP A 352 -9.16 -5.96 -14.98
C ASP A 352 -8.82 -6.14 -13.49
N HIS A 353 -7.59 -5.82 -13.10
CA HIS A 353 -7.12 -5.83 -11.71
C HIS A 353 -7.03 -4.43 -11.11
N LEU A 354 -7.55 -3.41 -11.80
CA LEU A 354 -7.60 -2.03 -11.33
C LEU A 354 -9.02 -1.48 -11.38
N ASP A 355 -9.39 -0.73 -10.36
CA ASP A 355 -10.68 -0.05 -10.27
C ASP A 355 -10.46 1.46 -10.14
N ASN A 356 -9.92 1.90 -9.00
CA ASN A 356 -9.72 3.31 -8.65
C ASN A 356 -8.25 3.78 -8.79
N GLU A 357 -7.39 2.91 -9.31
CA GLU A 357 -5.97 3.13 -9.51
C GLU A 357 -5.60 3.43 -10.96
N VAL A 358 -4.50 4.16 -11.11
CA VAL A 358 -3.81 4.40 -12.37
C VAL A 358 -2.33 4.15 -12.16
N MET A 359 -1.73 3.32 -13.01
CA MET A 359 -0.29 3.08 -13.04
C MET A 359 0.32 3.80 -14.24
N LEU A 360 1.34 4.62 -14.01
CA LEU A 360 2.20 5.21 -15.03
C LEU A 360 3.52 4.44 -14.99
N ILE A 361 3.80 3.65 -16.02
CA ILE A 361 4.98 2.77 -16.09
C ILE A 361 5.96 3.37 -17.11
N PRO A 362 7.08 3.98 -16.69
CA PRO A 362 8.09 4.44 -17.64
C PRO A 362 8.65 3.25 -18.43
N GLN A 363 8.77 3.40 -19.75
CA GLN A 363 9.17 2.28 -20.63
C GLN A 363 10.63 1.84 -20.47
N LYS A 364 11.43 2.60 -19.71
CA LYS A 364 12.85 2.35 -19.44
C LYS A 364 13.18 2.79 -18.01
N PRO A 365 14.24 2.22 -17.39
CA PRO A 365 14.76 2.70 -16.12
C PRO A 365 14.96 4.22 -16.11
N LEU A 366 14.54 4.84 -15.03
CA LEU A 366 14.76 6.26 -14.80
C LEU A 366 16.24 6.51 -14.51
N GLN A 367 16.71 7.73 -14.77
CA GLN A 367 18.08 8.11 -14.43
C GLN A 367 18.21 8.27 -12.92
N LEU A 368 19.33 7.84 -12.35
CA LEU A 368 19.66 8.09 -10.94
C LEU A 368 19.74 9.60 -10.66
N ASP A 369 19.50 9.97 -9.40
CA ASP A 369 19.67 11.33 -8.89
C ASP A 369 18.90 12.42 -9.68
N THR A 370 17.78 12.07 -10.31
CA THR A 370 17.10 12.92 -11.29
C THR A 370 15.69 13.26 -10.83
N THR A 371 15.34 14.55 -10.93
CA THR A 371 14.00 15.04 -10.61
C THR A 371 13.08 14.82 -11.81
N TYR A 372 11.94 14.21 -11.55
CA TYR A 372 10.86 14.03 -12.50
C TYR A 372 9.61 14.76 -12.04
N LYS A 373 8.86 15.28 -13.01
CA LYS A 373 7.53 15.86 -12.81
C LYS A 373 6.49 14.94 -13.42
N ALA A 374 5.57 14.47 -12.59
CA ALA A 374 4.44 13.66 -12.99
C ALA A 374 3.16 14.51 -12.98
N TRP A 375 2.28 14.21 -13.92
CA TRP A 375 0.97 14.84 -14.04
C TRP A 375 -0.07 13.79 -14.45
N VAL A 376 -1.24 13.82 -13.83
CA VAL A 376 -2.38 12.96 -14.20
C VAL A 376 -3.69 13.73 -14.13
N SER A 377 -4.60 13.45 -15.06
CA SER A 377 -5.99 13.89 -15.06
C SER A 377 -6.90 12.70 -15.37
N LEU A 378 -7.98 12.55 -14.61
CA LEU A 378 -8.90 11.41 -14.71
C LEU A 378 -10.30 11.78 -14.23
N LYS A 379 -11.26 10.88 -14.44
CA LYS A 379 -12.60 10.93 -13.84
C LYS A 379 -12.85 9.67 -13.02
N ALA A 380 -13.31 9.83 -11.78
CA ALA A 380 -13.80 8.70 -10.99
C ALA A 380 -15.33 8.58 -11.15
N THR A 381 -15.83 7.36 -11.35
CA THR A 381 -17.27 7.05 -11.35
C THR A 381 -17.66 6.53 -9.98
N MET A 382 -18.63 7.18 -9.34
CA MET A 382 -19.14 6.83 -8.02
C MET A 382 -20.24 5.74 -8.12
N LYS A 383 -20.58 5.07 -7.01
CA LYS A 383 -21.65 4.04 -6.94
C LYS A 383 -23.02 4.57 -7.36
N ASP A 384 -23.29 5.86 -7.15
CA ASP A 384 -24.53 6.52 -7.59
C ASP A 384 -24.55 6.88 -9.10
N GLY A 385 -23.49 6.52 -9.83
CA GLY A 385 -23.31 6.78 -11.25
C GLY A 385 -22.81 8.18 -11.59
N LYS A 386 -22.64 9.08 -10.61
CA LYS A 386 -22.04 10.39 -10.87
C LYS A 386 -20.54 10.27 -11.12
N THR A 387 -19.99 11.23 -11.84
CA THR A 387 -18.54 11.30 -12.09
C THR A 387 -17.91 12.53 -11.45
N LYS A 388 -16.72 12.38 -10.85
CA LYS A 388 -15.93 13.48 -10.30
C LYS A 388 -14.56 13.58 -11.00
N PRO A 389 -14.15 14.77 -11.49
CA PRO A 389 -12.84 14.94 -12.11
C PRO A 389 -11.75 15.09 -11.05
N PHE A 390 -10.56 14.57 -11.34
CA PHE A 390 -9.36 14.73 -10.54
C PHE A 390 -8.19 15.15 -11.42
N THR A 391 -7.29 15.95 -10.89
CA THR A 391 -6.04 16.32 -11.55
C THR A 391 -4.97 16.55 -10.50
N LYS A 392 -3.76 16.05 -10.74
CA LYS A 392 -2.63 16.22 -9.84
C LYS A 392 -1.34 16.38 -10.62
N GLU A 393 -0.54 17.35 -10.20
CA GLU A 393 0.85 17.52 -10.62
C GLU A 393 1.73 17.38 -9.38
N TRP A 394 2.83 16.64 -9.50
CA TRP A 394 3.80 16.51 -8.42
C TRP A 394 5.19 16.24 -8.98
N SER A 395 6.19 16.31 -8.12
CA SER A 395 7.56 15.98 -8.49
C SER A 395 8.20 15.07 -7.47
N PHE A 396 9.09 14.22 -7.92
CA PHE A 396 9.90 13.33 -7.09
C PHE A 396 11.33 13.26 -7.67
N ARG A 397 12.29 12.80 -6.89
CA ARG A 397 13.67 12.58 -7.31
C ARG A 397 14.04 11.13 -7.07
N THR A 398 14.66 10.53 -8.07
CA THR A 398 15.18 9.16 -7.97
C THR A 398 16.40 9.11 -7.07
N GLU A 399 16.64 7.95 -6.47
CA GLU A 399 17.79 7.73 -5.61
C GLU A 399 19.11 7.97 -6.36
N PRO A 400 20.13 8.52 -5.68
CA PRO A 400 21.46 8.72 -6.28
C PRO A 400 22.24 7.41 -6.42
N LYS A 401 21.81 6.37 -5.70
CA LYS A 401 22.37 5.03 -5.71
C LYS A 401 21.27 4.04 -5.38
N GLU A 402 21.24 2.94 -6.13
CA GLU A 402 20.33 1.83 -5.92
C GLU A 402 20.29 1.35 -4.46
N GLY A 403 19.08 1.23 -3.92
CA GLY A 403 18.82 0.75 -2.56
C GLY A 403 19.03 1.78 -1.44
N LEU A 404 19.55 2.97 -1.74
CA LEU A 404 19.73 4.02 -0.73
C LEU A 404 18.38 4.49 -0.18
N GLY A 405 17.35 4.55 -1.03
CA GLY A 405 16.01 4.97 -0.59
C GLY A 405 15.45 4.06 0.49
N LEU A 406 15.54 2.75 0.26
CA LEU A 406 15.09 1.73 1.19
C LEU A 406 15.88 1.76 2.50
N LEU A 407 17.21 1.81 2.43
CA LEU A 407 18.08 1.90 3.60
C LEU A 407 17.77 3.15 4.45
N THR A 408 17.57 4.29 3.78
CA THR A 408 17.22 5.55 4.46
C THR A 408 15.86 5.44 5.14
N LEU A 409 14.87 4.93 4.42
CA LEU A 409 13.50 4.79 4.91
C LEU A 409 13.44 3.94 6.18
N HIS A 410 14.04 2.75 6.17
CA HIS A 410 13.96 1.84 7.32
C HIS A 410 14.90 2.21 8.47
N SER A 411 15.91 3.05 8.24
CA SER A 411 16.73 3.57 9.33
C SER A 411 15.96 4.50 10.27
N ASP A 412 15.18 5.43 9.71
CA ASP A 412 14.35 6.39 10.44
C ASP A 412 13.33 7.01 9.48
N SER A 413 12.15 6.39 9.39
CA SER A 413 11.06 6.86 8.54
C SER A 413 10.47 8.19 8.99
N THR A 414 10.62 8.53 10.28
CA THR A 414 10.19 9.84 10.81
C THR A 414 11.11 10.94 10.29
N ALA A 415 12.43 10.73 10.36
CA ALA A 415 13.41 11.65 9.77
C ALA A 415 13.26 11.72 8.25
N TYR A 416 13.02 10.59 7.57
CA TYR A 416 12.75 10.55 6.13
C TYR A 416 11.60 11.49 5.76
N SER A 417 10.44 11.34 6.41
CA SER A 417 9.24 12.13 6.11
C SER A 417 9.37 13.59 6.55
N ALA A 418 10.08 13.86 7.63
CA ALA A 418 10.39 15.23 8.05
C ALA A 418 11.27 15.94 7.01
N GLU A 419 12.33 15.28 6.53
CA GLU A 419 13.21 15.84 5.49
C GLU A 419 12.48 16.04 4.16
N MET A 420 11.60 15.11 3.78
CA MET A 420 10.71 15.26 2.61
C MET A 420 9.84 16.52 2.69
N SER A 421 9.37 16.84 3.90
CA SER A 421 8.51 17.99 4.16
C SER A 421 9.28 19.30 4.27
N ILE A 422 10.49 19.28 4.84
CA ILE A 422 11.29 20.49 5.14
C ILE A 422 12.14 20.93 3.93
N ARG A 423 12.90 20.02 3.34
CA ARG A 423 13.85 20.34 2.25
C ARG A 423 13.29 20.09 0.86
N GLY A 424 12.30 19.21 0.77
CA GLY A 424 11.76 18.73 -0.48
C GLY A 424 12.85 18.17 -1.41
N LEU A 425 12.80 18.53 -2.69
CA LEU A 425 13.74 18.01 -3.70
C LEU A 425 15.12 18.70 -3.71
N ASN A 426 15.26 19.81 -2.99
CA ASN A 426 16.51 20.60 -2.91
C ASN A 426 17.45 20.02 -1.86
N ARG A 427 17.89 18.78 -2.09
CA ARG A 427 18.86 18.08 -1.24
C ARG A 427 20.25 18.07 -1.87
N THR A 428 21.22 18.36 -1.03
CA THR A 428 22.64 18.13 -1.30
C THR A 428 23.07 16.77 -0.75
N HIS A 429 23.95 16.08 -1.48
CA HIS A 429 24.50 14.79 -1.05
C HIS A 429 25.88 15.00 -0.47
N THR A 430 26.19 14.32 0.63
CA THR A 430 27.56 14.26 1.13
C THR A 430 28.11 12.86 0.98
N VAL A 431 29.22 12.74 0.26
CA VAL A 431 29.97 11.50 0.15
C VAL A 431 31.27 11.62 0.93
N SER A 432 31.55 10.66 1.80
CA SER A 432 32.79 10.60 2.56
C SER A 432 33.64 9.39 2.19
N PHE A 433 34.91 9.63 1.86
CA PHE A 433 35.90 8.60 1.58
C PHE A 433 36.97 8.62 2.66
N GLY A 434 37.06 7.54 3.44
CA GLY A 434 38.20 7.35 4.33
C GLY A 434 39.41 6.87 3.53
N LEU A 435 40.51 7.63 3.53
CA LEU A 435 41.70 7.30 2.73
C LEU A 435 42.40 6.00 3.17
N ASN A 436 42.12 5.53 4.38
CA ASN A 436 42.59 4.26 4.92
C ASN A 436 41.48 3.20 5.02
N ALA A 437 40.27 3.49 4.51
CA ALA A 437 39.11 2.62 4.63
C ALA A 437 38.94 1.70 3.41
N ASP A 438 38.01 0.76 3.53
CA ASP A 438 37.53 -0.11 2.45
C ASP A 438 36.08 0.22 2.03
N ARG A 439 35.51 1.27 2.62
CA ARG A 439 34.15 1.76 2.38
C ARG A 439 34.10 3.28 2.27
N TYR A 440 33.12 3.76 1.53
CA TYR A 440 32.71 5.17 1.53
C TYR A 440 31.32 5.29 2.17
N TYR A 441 30.92 6.51 2.54
CA TYR A 441 29.57 6.77 3.02
C TYR A 441 28.88 7.75 2.08
N LEU A 442 27.63 7.46 1.71
CA LEU A 442 26.75 8.39 0.99
C LEU A 442 25.56 8.67 1.91
N ASP A 443 25.41 9.94 2.30
CA ASP A 443 24.37 10.38 3.23
C ASP A 443 24.30 9.54 4.53
N SER A 444 25.48 9.18 5.05
CA SER A 444 25.71 8.34 6.25
C SER A 444 25.56 6.83 6.07
N PHE A 445 25.15 6.34 4.90
CA PHE A 445 25.10 4.90 4.63
C PHE A 445 26.42 4.39 4.04
N PRO A 446 26.98 3.30 4.60
CA PRO A 446 28.24 2.74 4.11
C PRO A 446 28.05 1.93 2.85
N PHE A 447 29.01 2.04 1.93
CA PHE A 447 29.10 1.27 0.70
C PHE A 447 30.53 0.78 0.49
N SER A 448 30.71 -0.47 0.07
CA SER A 448 32.02 -1.04 -0.19
C SER A 448 32.71 -0.34 -1.36
N MET A 449 33.99 0.01 -1.19
CA MET A 449 34.85 0.43 -2.29
C MET A 449 35.41 -0.79 -3.01
N LYS A 450 35.44 -0.76 -4.34
CA LYS A 450 36.09 -1.80 -5.13
C LYS A 450 37.61 -1.68 -5.08
N LYS A 451 38.13 -0.48 -4.85
CA LYS A 451 39.57 -0.21 -4.78
C LYS A 451 39.87 0.72 -3.60
N LYS A 452 40.94 0.41 -2.87
CA LYS A 452 41.39 1.28 -1.78
C LYS A 452 41.94 2.59 -2.35
N PRO A 453 41.76 3.72 -1.63
CA PRO A 453 42.42 4.96 -1.97
C PRO A 453 43.94 4.77 -2.04
N TYR A 454 44.57 5.49 -2.96
CA TYR A 454 46.02 5.43 -3.18
C TYR A 454 46.62 6.80 -2.88
N ILE A 455 47.64 6.86 -2.02
CA ILE A 455 48.32 8.10 -1.67
C ILE A 455 49.76 8.03 -2.18
N THR A 456 50.14 8.98 -3.03
CA THR A 456 51.53 9.16 -3.50
C THR A 456 51.86 10.63 -3.59
N ASP A 457 53.09 11.01 -3.24
CA ASP A 457 53.59 12.37 -3.39
C ASP A 457 52.67 13.45 -2.76
N GLY A 458 52.08 13.12 -1.61
CA GLY A 458 51.13 14.00 -0.90
C GLY A 458 49.76 14.17 -1.58
N THR A 459 49.50 13.47 -2.68
CA THR A 459 48.23 13.49 -3.42
C THR A 459 47.43 12.22 -3.14
N SER A 460 46.16 12.39 -2.79
CA SER A 460 45.22 11.29 -2.58
C SER A 460 44.42 11.02 -3.85
N TYR A 461 44.35 9.75 -4.24
CA TYR A 461 43.66 9.27 -5.43
C TYR A 461 42.53 8.32 -5.06
N LEU A 462 41.39 8.50 -5.71
CA LEU A 462 40.21 7.65 -5.58
C LEU A 462 39.90 6.96 -6.90
N TYR A 463 39.33 5.76 -6.83
CA TYR A 463 38.90 5.05 -8.01
C TYR A 463 37.68 5.75 -8.62
N ILE A 464 37.78 6.13 -9.89
CA ILE A 464 36.74 6.90 -10.57
C ILE A 464 35.37 6.20 -10.59
N ARG A 465 35.32 4.86 -10.62
CA ARG A 465 34.04 4.14 -10.67
C ARG A 465 33.37 4.06 -9.30
N ASP A 466 34.12 3.99 -8.21
CA ASP A 466 33.54 4.07 -6.85
C ASP A 466 32.96 5.46 -6.62
N LEU A 467 33.63 6.51 -7.10
CA LEU A 467 33.13 7.87 -7.10
C LEU A 467 31.84 8.00 -7.93
N ALA A 468 31.85 7.48 -9.15
CA ALA A 468 30.69 7.56 -10.04
C ALA A 468 29.47 6.83 -9.46
N ALA A 469 29.71 5.63 -8.89
CA ALA A 469 28.69 4.84 -8.21
C ALA A 469 28.13 5.51 -6.94
N ALA A 470 28.87 6.42 -6.32
CA ALA A 470 28.41 7.16 -5.15
C ALA A 470 27.42 8.29 -5.49
N ILE A 471 27.38 8.76 -6.74
CA ILE A 471 26.57 9.94 -7.10
C ILE A 471 25.80 9.80 -8.41
N GLY A 472 25.47 8.56 -8.77
CA GLY A 472 24.63 8.26 -9.94
C GLY A 472 25.26 8.64 -11.28
N ALA A 473 26.59 8.56 -11.38
CA ALA A 473 27.31 8.81 -12.62
C ALA A 473 27.80 7.51 -13.25
N THR A 474 28.10 7.57 -14.54
CA THR A 474 28.67 6.44 -15.31
C THR A 474 30.08 6.76 -15.77
N VAL A 475 30.91 5.73 -15.91
CA VAL A 475 32.28 5.87 -16.44
C VAL A 475 32.53 4.87 -17.55
N GLU A 476 32.93 5.38 -18.71
CA GLU A 476 33.40 4.62 -19.86
C GLU A 476 34.91 4.84 -20.04
N TRP A 477 35.64 3.83 -20.53
CA TRP A 477 37.04 3.98 -20.89
C TRP A 477 37.18 4.22 -22.40
N ASP A 478 37.90 5.26 -22.77
CA ASP A 478 38.30 5.55 -24.15
C ASP A 478 39.78 5.21 -24.32
N ASP A 479 40.03 4.09 -24.99
CA ASP A 479 41.39 3.61 -25.21
C ASP A 479 42.17 4.48 -26.20
N SER A 480 41.49 5.10 -27.16
CA SER A 480 42.14 5.92 -28.20
C SER A 480 42.74 7.19 -27.60
N ASN A 481 41.99 7.82 -26.69
CA ASN A 481 42.43 9.01 -25.98
C ASN A 481 43.13 8.72 -24.65
N LYS A 482 43.20 7.44 -24.24
CA LYS A 482 43.67 7.00 -22.91
C LYS A 482 43.01 7.83 -21.81
N ALA A 483 41.69 7.81 -21.79
CA ALA A 483 40.89 8.65 -20.93
C ALA A 483 39.68 7.93 -20.34
N ALA A 484 39.29 8.33 -19.13
CA ALA A 484 38.02 7.94 -18.55
C ALA A 484 36.96 9.02 -18.83
N ILE A 485 35.86 8.63 -19.46
CA ILE A 485 34.71 9.48 -19.78
C ILE A 485 33.69 9.31 -18.66
N TYR A 486 33.59 10.32 -17.82
CA TYR A 486 32.64 10.43 -16.72
C TYR A 486 31.40 11.19 -17.18
N LYS A 487 30.21 10.61 -17.00
CA LYS A 487 28.94 11.24 -17.39
C LYS A 487 28.01 11.30 -16.19
N LYS A 488 27.49 12.49 -15.89
CA LYS A 488 26.42 12.73 -14.90
C LYS A 488 25.48 13.79 -15.46
N LYS A 489 24.20 13.44 -15.66
CA LYS A 489 23.20 14.34 -16.27
C LYS A 489 23.77 14.94 -17.58
N ASP A 490 23.72 16.27 -17.72
CA ASP A 490 24.21 17.00 -18.89
C ASP A 490 25.73 17.30 -18.84
N MET A 491 26.45 16.78 -17.83
CA MET A 491 27.89 16.98 -17.68
C MET A 491 28.66 15.75 -18.16
N THR A 492 29.53 15.96 -19.14
CA THR A 492 30.55 15.00 -19.55
C THR A 492 31.92 15.53 -19.18
N VAL A 493 32.68 14.76 -18.39
CA VAL A 493 34.05 15.05 -18.02
C VAL A 493 34.97 13.97 -18.57
N ILE A 494 36.04 14.37 -19.26
CA ILE A 494 37.05 13.47 -19.80
C ILE A 494 38.32 13.64 -18.98
N PHE A 495 38.74 12.58 -18.29
CA PHE A 495 39.96 12.54 -17.50
C PHE A 495 41.06 11.78 -18.26
N TYR A 496 42.04 12.51 -18.81
CA TYR A 496 43.16 11.91 -19.54
C TYR A 496 44.18 11.31 -18.57
N THR A 497 44.66 10.09 -18.84
CA THR A 497 45.67 9.42 -18.00
C THR A 497 47.09 9.52 -18.55
N ASN A 498 47.24 10.09 -19.75
CA ASN A 498 48.52 10.23 -20.46
C ASN A 498 49.05 11.68 -20.49
N ARG A 499 48.29 12.65 -19.96
CA ARG A 499 48.66 14.07 -19.93
C ARG A 499 47.95 14.82 -18.80
N ASN A 500 48.51 15.96 -18.41
CA ASN A 500 48.03 16.83 -17.32
C ASN A 500 46.90 17.77 -17.77
N ALA A 501 45.79 17.18 -18.21
CA ALA A 501 44.60 17.92 -18.65
C ALA A 501 43.32 17.13 -18.38
N TYR A 502 42.18 17.82 -18.44
CA TYR A 502 40.84 17.24 -18.47
C TYR A 502 39.94 18.06 -19.39
N ALA A 503 38.80 17.52 -19.80
CA ALA A 503 37.81 18.30 -20.55
C ALA A 503 36.43 18.24 -19.89
N ILE A 504 35.71 19.37 -19.85
CA ILE A 504 34.31 19.45 -19.42
C ILE A 504 33.49 19.89 -20.62
N ASN A 505 32.48 19.10 -20.99
CA ASN A 505 31.57 19.38 -22.11
C ASN A 505 32.33 19.78 -23.40
N GLY A 506 33.44 19.08 -23.68
CA GLY A 506 34.27 19.28 -24.87
C GLY A 506 35.32 20.41 -24.75
N LYS A 507 35.32 21.20 -23.68
CA LYS A 507 36.33 22.24 -23.45
C LYS A 507 37.45 21.71 -22.55
N GLU A 508 38.69 21.81 -23.02
CA GLU A 508 39.88 21.32 -22.30
C GLU A 508 40.41 22.35 -21.29
N TYR A 509 40.92 21.85 -20.17
CA TYR A 509 41.50 22.60 -19.06
C TYR A 509 42.80 21.90 -18.59
N PRO A 510 43.85 22.65 -18.25
CA PRO A 510 45.05 22.08 -17.64
C PRO A 510 44.76 21.63 -16.20
N SER A 511 45.56 20.68 -15.69
CA SER A 511 45.53 20.30 -14.27
C SER A 511 46.94 20.13 -13.72
N ASP A 512 47.14 20.49 -12.45
CA ASP A 512 48.42 20.29 -11.75
C ASP A 512 48.69 18.81 -11.42
N ALA A 513 47.65 17.96 -11.45
CA ALA A 513 47.77 16.52 -11.23
C ALA A 513 46.84 15.74 -12.18
N ALA A 514 47.41 14.86 -12.99
CA ALA A 514 46.63 14.02 -13.90
C ALA A 514 45.94 12.84 -13.19
N ALA A 515 44.88 12.35 -13.82
CA ALA A 515 44.43 10.98 -13.62
C ALA A 515 45.57 10.00 -13.91
N LYS A 516 45.62 8.88 -13.19
CA LYS A 516 46.62 7.82 -13.41
C LYS A 516 45.94 6.50 -13.67
N LEU A 517 46.55 5.69 -14.53
CA LEU A 517 46.21 4.28 -14.65
C LEU A 517 47.15 3.49 -13.74
N ILE A 518 46.62 2.88 -12.67
CA ILE A 518 47.38 2.08 -11.69
C ILE A 518 46.71 0.71 -11.63
N ASP A 519 47.43 -0.36 -11.96
CA ASP A 519 46.90 -1.73 -11.99
C ASP A 519 45.55 -1.80 -12.76
N GLU A 520 45.55 -1.28 -13.99
CA GLU A 520 44.38 -1.19 -14.88
C GLU A 520 43.19 -0.37 -14.33
N THR A 521 43.41 0.36 -13.24
CA THR A 521 42.40 1.13 -12.54
C THR A 521 42.66 2.63 -12.76
N THR A 522 41.66 3.36 -13.26
CA THR A 522 41.76 4.82 -13.37
C THR A 522 41.55 5.48 -12.01
N MET A 523 42.63 6.05 -11.49
CA MET A 523 42.72 6.71 -10.20
C MET A 523 42.74 8.23 -10.41
N ILE A 524 41.81 8.95 -9.80
CA ILE A 524 41.64 10.40 -9.97
C ILE A 524 42.08 11.13 -8.70
N PRO A 525 42.91 12.19 -8.81
CA PRO A 525 43.20 13.07 -7.69
C PRO A 525 41.91 13.67 -7.12
N VAL A 526 41.76 13.60 -5.79
CA VAL A 526 40.58 14.15 -5.10
C VAL A 526 40.36 15.63 -5.43
N ARG A 527 41.43 16.43 -5.53
CA ARG A 527 41.33 17.85 -5.87
C ARG A 527 40.77 18.07 -7.27
N LEU A 528 41.26 17.32 -8.26
CA LEU A 528 40.78 17.38 -9.63
C LEU A 528 39.29 17.03 -9.72
N LEU A 529 38.84 16.06 -8.93
CA LEU A 529 37.41 15.73 -8.79
C LEU A 529 36.57 16.90 -8.26
N SER A 530 37.11 17.61 -7.26
CA SER A 530 36.48 18.77 -6.62
C SER A 530 36.27 19.91 -7.61
N GLU A 531 37.30 20.18 -8.41
CA GLU A 531 37.33 21.27 -9.39
C GLU A 531 36.45 20.98 -10.61
N THR A 532 36.23 19.70 -10.94
CA THR A 532 35.56 19.29 -12.18
C THR A 532 34.07 19.03 -12.03
N LEU A 533 33.64 18.49 -10.88
CA LEU A 533 32.25 18.07 -10.69
C LEU A 533 31.34 19.16 -10.13
N GLY A 534 31.87 20.38 -9.90
CA GLY A 534 31.14 21.47 -9.25
C GLY A 534 30.82 21.21 -7.78
N ALA A 535 31.46 20.20 -7.18
CA ALA A 535 31.24 19.80 -5.79
C ALA A 535 32.22 20.50 -4.85
N LYS A 536 31.76 20.86 -3.65
CA LYS A 536 32.66 21.36 -2.60
C LYS A 536 33.35 20.18 -1.95
N VAL A 537 34.68 20.21 -1.87
CA VAL A 537 35.46 19.15 -1.22
C VAL A 537 36.22 19.69 -0.02
N ASP A 538 36.05 19.01 1.11
CA ASP A 538 36.74 19.27 2.35
C ASP A 538 37.58 18.04 2.75
N TYR A 539 38.79 18.28 3.27
CA TYR A 539 39.64 17.21 3.79
C TYR A 539 39.74 17.34 5.31
N VAL A 540 39.38 16.27 6.02
CA VAL A 540 39.45 16.17 7.48
C VAL A 540 40.73 15.41 7.84
N GLU A 541 41.76 16.14 8.23
CA GLU A 541 43.09 15.60 8.54
C GLU A 541 43.05 14.51 9.62
N ILE A 542 42.32 14.76 10.71
CA ILE A 542 42.29 13.86 11.89
C ILE A 542 41.79 12.46 11.51
N SER A 543 40.74 12.37 10.71
CA SER A 543 40.14 11.10 10.27
C SER A 543 40.67 10.63 8.91
N ARG A 544 41.55 11.42 8.27
CA ARG A 544 42.00 11.24 6.88
C ARG A 544 40.83 10.98 5.93
N THR A 545 39.82 11.84 6.02
CA THR A 545 38.56 11.70 5.28
C THR A 545 38.42 12.81 4.27
N VAL A 546 38.03 12.44 3.05
CA VAL A 546 37.59 13.39 2.02
C VAL A 546 36.08 13.46 2.06
N LEU A 547 35.53 14.66 2.26
CA LEU A 547 34.10 14.96 2.18
C LEU A 547 33.83 15.65 0.85
N ILE A 548 32.83 15.17 0.12
CA ILE A 548 32.41 15.74 -1.17
C ILE A 548 30.93 16.11 -1.06
N HIS A 549 30.63 17.40 -1.20
CA HIS A 549 29.28 17.96 -1.10
C HIS A 549 28.76 18.33 -2.49
N PHE A 550 27.66 17.72 -2.89
CA PHE A 550 26.99 17.88 -4.19
C PHE A 550 25.67 18.60 -4.08
#